data_AF-A0A819KQN2-F1
#
_entry.id   AF-A0A819KQN2-F1
#
_cell.length_a   1.000
_cell.length_b   1.000
_cell.length_c   1.000
_cell.angle_alpha   90.00
_cell.angle_beta   90.00
_cell.angle_gamma   90.00
#
_symmetry.space_group_name_H-M   'P 1'
#
loop_
_entity.id
_entity.type
_entity.pdbx_description
1 polymer ?
#
loop_
_entity_poly.entity_id
_entity_poly.type
_entity_poly.pdbx_seq_one_letter_code
_entity_poly.pdbx_strand_id
1 'polypeptide(L)'
;KRAVSEKKLAPYNSILGVASSNVVAYSNGNDSYYSNEDSYLYGIYMGLKWQCVEYARRWSFLRKSSIFESVKGANDMWNQLKYIEKVLDKVKIPLKKHSNGSPNRPINESYLIYPIQKDMPYGHVAIIVDV
;
A
#
# COMPACT_ATOMS: atom_id res chain seq x y z
N LYS A 1 -31.61 -4.18 21.77
CA LYS A 1 -30.97 -3.35 20.73
C LYS A 1 -29.55 -3.01 21.21
N ARG A 2 -28.50 -3.70 20.72
CA ARG A 2 -27.11 -3.33 21.05
C ARG A 2 -26.80 -2.03 20.32
N ALA A 3 -26.48 -0.98 21.07
CA ALA A 3 -25.91 0.24 20.49
C ALA A 3 -24.61 -0.16 19.79
N VAL A 4 -24.56 0.01 18.48
CA VAL A 4 -23.30 0.00 17.74
C VAL A 4 -22.57 1.24 18.22
N SER A 5 -21.54 1.09 19.05
CA SER A 5 -20.72 2.24 19.44
C SER A 5 -20.17 2.84 18.15
N GLU A 6 -20.42 4.13 17.91
CA GLU A 6 -19.78 4.84 16.80
C GLU A 6 -18.28 4.58 16.86
N LYS A 7 -17.74 3.96 15.82
CA LYS A 7 -16.33 3.60 15.75
C LYS A 7 -15.54 4.90 15.67
N LYS A 8 -14.99 5.35 16.80
CA LYS A 8 -14.15 6.55 16.85
C LYS A 8 -12.94 6.34 15.94
N LEU A 9 -12.88 7.09 14.85
CA LEU A 9 -11.75 7.06 13.92
C LEU A 9 -10.51 7.64 14.61
N ALA A 10 -9.34 7.04 14.33
CA ALA A 10 -8.09 7.57 14.82
C ALA A 10 -7.77 8.90 14.08
N PRO A 11 -7.26 9.93 14.76
CA PRO A 11 -6.90 11.20 14.13
C PRO A 11 -5.96 11.00 12.94
N TYR A 12 -6.09 11.84 11.91
CA TYR A 12 -5.13 11.86 10.80
C TYR A 12 -3.69 11.95 11.34
N ASN A 13 -2.76 11.26 10.66
CA ASN A 13 -1.33 11.23 10.99
C ASN A 13 -0.98 10.50 12.31
N SER A 14 -1.95 9.95 13.04
CA SER A 14 -1.67 9.10 14.20
C SER A 14 -1.13 7.72 13.78
N ILE A 15 -0.29 7.12 14.62
CA ILE A 15 0.18 5.74 14.43
C ILE A 15 -0.98 4.78 14.75
N LEU A 16 -1.36 3.97 13.77
CA LEU A 16 -2.34 2.90 13.96
C LEU A 16 -1.71 1.60 14.44
N GLY A 17 -0.45 1.37 14.07
CA GLY A 17 0.29 0.18 14.42
C GLY A 17 1.55 0.03 13.58
N VAL A 18 2.23 -1.09 13.80
CA VAL A 18 3.47 -1.46 13.12
C VAL A 18 3.27 -2.86 12.55
N ALA A 19 3.49 -3.03 11.25
CA ALA A 19 3.48 -4.36 10.65
C ALA A 19 4.61 -5.23 11.24
N SER A 20 4.50 -6.57 11.17
CA SER A 20 5.58 -7.49 11.55
C SER A 20 6.90 -7.23 10.81
N SER A 21 6.80 -6.51 9.70
CA SER A 21 7.92 -5.98 8.93
C SER A 21 8.57 -4.71 9.51
N ASN A 22 8.18 -4.25 10.70
CA ASN A 22 8.65 -3.01 11.34
C ASN A 22 8.36 -1.74 10.53
N VAL A 23 7.27 -1.73 9.75
CA VAL A 23 6.81 -0.55 9.00
C VAL A 23 5.56 0.02 9.66
N VAL A 24 5.62 1.30 10.02
CA VAL A 24 4.52 2.02 10.68
C VAL A 24 3.39 2.30 9.70
N ALA A 25 2.16 2.00 10.10
CA ALA A 25 0.94 2.41 9.42
C ALA A 25 0.35 3.65 10.12
N TYR A 26 0.12 4.70 9.35
CA TYR A 26 -0.45 5.95 9.82
C TYR A 26 -1.93 6.05 9.43
N SER A 27 -2.71 6.71 10.27
CA SER A 27 -4.11 6.99 9.98
C SER A 27 -4.23 8.03 8.86
N ASN A 28 -4.97 7.69 7.82
CA ASN A 28 -5.46 8.65 6.83
C ASN A 28 -6.71 9.40 7.33
N GLY A 29 -7.11 9.26 8.59
CA GLY A 29 -8.32 9.90 9.15
C GLY A 29 -9.58 9.11 8.81
N ASN A 30 -10.04 9.17 7.56
CA ASN A 30 -11.20 8.41 7.06
C ASN A 30 -10.96 7.87 5.63
N ASP A 31 -11.92 7.12 5.10
CA ASP A 31 -11.85 6.44 3.79
C ASP A 31 -11.83 7.41 2.59
N SER A 32 -12.38 8.60 2.76
CA SER A 32 -12.53 9.63 1.73
C SER A 32 -11.56 10.81 1.91
N TYR A 33 -10.68 10.74 2.92
CA TYR A 33 -9.79 11.85 3.26
C TYR A 33 -8.64 11.96 2.27
N TYR A 34 -8.39 13.18 1.82
CA TYR A 34 -7.32 13.52 0.90
C TYR A 34 -6.51 14.68 1.49
N SER A 35 -5.26 14.42 1.87
CA SER A 35 -4.43 15.38 2.60
C SER A 35 -3.90 16.53 1.73
N ASN A 36 -3.74 16.31 0.42
CA ASN A 36 -2.88 17.14 -0.45
C ASN A 36 -1.42 17.24 0.02
N GLU A 37 -0.96 16.32 0.88
CA GLU A 37 0.42 16.29 1.38
C GLU A 37 1.20 15.13 0.77
N ASP A 38 2.34 15.46 0.18
CA ASP A 38 3.30 14.47 -0.28
C ASP A 38 4.10 13.86 0.90
N SER A 39 4.34 12.56 0.82
CA SER A 39 5.25 11.80 1.68
C SER A 39 6.58 11.61 0.94
N TYR A 40 7.69 11.98 1.59
CA TYR A 40 9.04 11.73 1.12
C TYR A 40 9.85 11.02 2.18
N LEU A 41 10.72 10.10 1.77
CA LEU A 41 11.69 9.44 2.64
C LEU A 41 13.05 9.45 1.95
N TYR A 42 14.05 10.08 2.58
CA TYR A 42 15.37 10.33 2.01
C TYR A 42 15.33 10.96 0.60
N GLY A 43 14.42 11.92 0.39
CA GLY A 43 14.24 12.60 -0.89
C GLY A 43 13.46 11.81 -1.95
N ILE A 44 13.01 10.58 -1.64
CA ILE A 44 12.26 9.74 -2.58
C ILE A 44 10.77 9.88 -2.28
N TYR A 45 9.98 10.19 -3.32
CA TYR A 45 8.53 10.31 -3.21
C TYR A 45 7.89 8.96 -2.90
N MET A 46 7.22 8.87 -1.75
CA MET A 46 6.52 7.67 -1.31
C MET A 46 5.07 7.66 -1.78
N GLY A 47 4.42 8.81 -1.93
CA GLY A 47 3.00 8.92 -2.26
C GLY A 47 2.32 10.01 -1.44
N LEU A 48 1.00 10.14 -1.57
CA LEU A 48 0.23 11.06 -0.74
C LEU A 48 0.03 10.48 0.66
N LYS A 49 0.30 11.27 1.70
CA LYS A 49 0.06 10.86 3.09
C LYS A 49 -1.44 10.67 3.35
N TRP A 50 -1.95 9.57 3.89
CA TRP A 50 -1.32 8.27 4.17
C TRP A 50 -2.08 7.20 3.40
N GLN A 51 -2.10 7.36 2.07
CA GLN A 51 -2.86 6.50 1.19
C GLN A 51 -2.23 5.11 1.04
N CYS A 52 -3.04 4.14 0.59
CA CYS A 52 -2.60 2.76 0.43
C CYS A 52 -1.37 2.60 -0.49
N VAL A 53 -1.29 3.38 -1.57
CA VAL A 53 -0.14 3.37 -2.49
C VAL A 53 1.11 3.95 -1.82
N GLU A 54 0.96 4.98 -0.96
CA GLU A 54 2.06 5.52 -0.15
C GLU A 54 2.65 4.45 0.75
N TYR A 55 1.78 3.75 1.49
CA TYR A 55 2.19 2.71 2.40
C TYR A 55 2.91 1.58 1.67
N ALA A 56 2.36 1.10 0.56
CA ALA A 56 2.97 0.02 -0.23
C ALA A 56 4.35 0.43 -0.79
N ARG A 57 4.52 1.67 -1.29
CA ARG A 57 5.80 2.15 -1.81
C ARG A 57 6.83 2.31 -0.68
N ARG A 58 6.44 2.92 0.44
CA ARG A 58 7.30 3.09 1.62
C ARG A 58 7.71 1.76 2.24
N TRP A 59 6.79 0.81 2.32
CA TRP A 59 7.08 -0.54 2.76
C TRP A 59 8.13 -1.20 1.87
N SER A 60 7.97 -1.12 0.56
CA SER A 60 8.90 -1.69 -0.42
C SER A 60 10.28 -1.08 -0.32
N PHE A 61 10.33 0.25 -0.11
CA PHE A 61 11.57 0.97 0.07
C PHE A 61 12.31 0.50 1.33
N LEU A 62 11.62 0.49 2.47
CA LEU A 62 12.21 0.11 3.76
C LEU A 62 12.62 -1.36 3.82
N ARG A 63 11.87 -2.25 3.17
CA ARG A 63 12.05 -3.71 3.28
C ARG A 63 12.88 -4.33 2.18
N LYS A 64 12.80 -3.77 0.97
CA LYS A 64 13.40 -4.35 -0.23
C LYS A 64 14.37 -3.38 -0.91
N SER A 65 14.64 -2.22 -0.31
CA SER A 65 15.45 -1.15 -0.91
C SER A 65 14.99 -0.79 -2.34
N SER A 66 13.68 -0.94 -2.60
CA SER A 66 13.10 -0.88 -3.94
C SER A 66 11.80 -0.09 -3.94
N ILE A 67 11.48 0.54 -5.07
CA ILE A 67 10.22 1.26 -5.29
C ILE A 67 9.55 0.79 -6.57
N PHE A 68 8.28 1.14 -6.75
CA PHE A 68 7.57 0.97 -8.01
C PHE A 68 7.13 2.33 -8.56
N GLU A 69 6.94 2.38 -9.87
CA GLU A 69 6.55 3.57 -10.63
C GLU A 69 5.24 4.18 -10.11
N SER A 70 4.99 5.45 -10.45
CA SER A 70 3.76 6.12 -10.08
C SER A 70 2.56 5.51 -10.81
N VAL A 71 1.49 5.27 -10.06
CA VAL A 71 0.21 4.77 -10.56
C VAL A 71 -0.90 5.77 -10.19
N LYS A 72 -1.95 5.88 -11.02
CA LYS A 72 -3.07 6.81 -10.75
C LYS A 72 -3.98 6.27 -9.66
N GLY A 73 -4.33 4.99 -9.74
CA GLY A 73 -5.06 4.25 -8.69
C GLY A 73 -4.31 3.01 -8.23
N ALA A 74 -4.69 2.46 -7.08
CA ALA A 74 -4.10 1.22 -6.59
C ALA A 74 -4.44 0.02 -7.49
N ASN A 75 -5.63 -0.02 -8.10
CA ASN A 75 -6.01 -1.06 -9.06
C ASN A 75 -5.07 -1.12 -10.28
N ASP A 76 -4.56 0.04 -10.72
CA ASP A 76 -3.67 0.11 -11.88
C ASP A 76 -2.39 -0.70 -11.69
N MET A 77 -1.98 -0.92 -10.43
CA MET A 77 -0.82 -1.74 -10.09
C MET A 77 -0.88 -3.13 -10.73
N TRP A 78 -2.07 -3.72 -10.84
CA TRP A 78 -2.25 -5.07 -11.39
C TRP A 78 -1.82 -5.19 -12.86
N ASN A 79 -2.07 -4.15 -13.65
CA ASN A 79 -1.81 -4.18 -15.09
C ASN A 79 -0.54 -3.42 -15.48
N GLN A 80 -0.19 -2.35 -14.75
CA GLN A 80 0.90 -1.46 -15.12
C GLN A 80 2.23 -1.86 -14.49
N LEU A 81 2.25 -2.35 -13.25
CA LEU A 81 3.51 -2.70 -12.59
C LEU A 81 4.04 -4.04 -13.10
N LYS A 82 5.22 -3.98 -13.71
CA LYS A 82 5.95 -5.16 -14.22
C LYS A 82 7.14 -5.53 -13.37
N TYR A 83 7.67 -4.58 -12.60
CA TYR A 83 8.84 -4.73 -11.77
C TYR A 83 8.77 -3.77 -10.57
N ILE A 84 9.58 -4.05 -9.55
CA ILE A 84 10.08 -3.05 -8.62
C ILE A 84 11.53 -2.73 -9.00
N GLU A 85 11.97 -1.50 -8.76
CA GLU A 85 13.31 -1.05 -9.08
C GLU A 85 14.07 -0.74 -7.79
N LYS A 86 15.26 -1.33 -7.65
CA LYS A 86 16.17 -1.02 -6.55
C LYS A 86 16.63 0.42 -6.64
N VAL A 87 16.63 1.12 -5.51
CA VAL A 87 16.88 2.56 -5.48
C VAL A 87 18.32 2.92 -5.86
N LEU A 88 19.30 2.14 -5.40
CA LEU A 88 20.72 2.44 -5.53
C LEU A 88 21.28 2.09 -6.92
N ASP A 89 21.08 0.85 -7.36
CA ASP A 89 21.68 0.30 -8.57
C ASP A 89 20.71 0.23 -9.76
N LYS A 90 19.45 0.66 -9.58
CA LYS A 90 18.40 0.68 -10.61
C LYS A 90 18.06 -0.69 -11.19
N VAL A 91 18.45 -1.77 -10.50
CA VAL A 91 18.13 -3.13 -10.93
C VAL A 91 16.62 -3.35 -10.83
N LYS A 92 16.01 -3.79 -11.93
CA LYS A 92 14.58 -4.10 -12.02
C LYS A 92 14.33 -5.56 -11.67
N ILE A 93 13.55 -5.78 -10.62
CA ILE A 93 13.12 -7.09 -10.14
C ILE A 93 11.70 -7.34 -10.67
N PRO A 94 11.49 -8.32 -11.58
CA PRO A 94 10.20 -8.56 -12.18
C PRO A 94 9.17 -9.04 -11.15
N LEU A 95 7.93 -8.55 -11.28
CA LEU A 95 6.80 -8.97 -10.47
C LEU A 95 6.05 -10.11 -11.16
N LYS A 96 5.72 -11.15 -10.39
CA LYS A 96 4.86 -12.24 -10.84
C LYS A 96 3.43 -12.02 -10.38
N LYS A 97 2.48 -12.20 -11.28
CA LYS A 97 1.05 -12.00 -11.00
C LYS A 97 0.37 -13.33 -10.73
N HIS A 98 -0.40 -13.36 -9.64
CA HIS A 98 -1.17 -14.53 -9.21
C HIS A 98 -2.59 -14.09 -8.89
N SER A 99 -3.53 -14.42 -9.77
CA SER A 99 -4.94 -14.10 -9.55
C SER A 99 -5.46 -14.78 -8.30
N ASN A 100 -6.38 -14.12 -7.58
CA ASN A 100 -7.07 -14.77 -6.47
C ASN A 100 -7.82 -16.02 -6.98
N GLY A 101 -7.74 -17.12 -6.24
CA GLY A 101 -8.25 -18.43 -6.66
C GLY A 101 -7.31 -19.23 -7.59
N SER A 102 -6.13 -18.72 -7.94
CA SER A 102 -5.12 -19.52 -8.65
C SER A 102 -4.56 -20.65 -7.75
N PRO A 103 -3.94 -21.70 -8.30
CA PRO A 103 -3.30 -22.74 -7.49
C PRO A 103 -2.06 -22.27 -6.71
N ASN A 104 -1.59 -21.05 -6.98
CA ASN A 104 -0.46 -20.47 -6.26
C ASN A 104 -0.98 -19.86 -4.95
N ARG A 105 -0.50 -20.38 -3.83
CA ARG A 105 -0.79 -19.79 -2.51
C ARG A 105 -0.19 -18.38 -2.44
N PRO A 106 -0.84 -17.44 -1.72
CA PRO A 106 -0.20 -16.16 -1.41
C PRO A 106 1.09 -16.42 -0.63
N ILE A 107 2.04 -15.51 -0.77
CA ILE A 107 3.30 -15.54 -0.02
C ILE A 107 3.44 -14.24 0.77
N ASN A 108 4.09 -14.33 1.93
CA ASN A 108 4.49 -13.16 2.69
C ASN A 108 5.25 -12.18 1.80
N GLU A 109 5.19 -10.89 2.13
CA GLU A 109 5.91 -9.82 1.44
C GLU A 109 5.44 -9.56 0.00
N SER A 110 4.18 -9.90 -0.30
CA SER A 110 3.51 -9.64 -1.58
C SER A 110 2.52 -8.48 -1.52
N TYR A 111 2.28 -7.85 -2.66
CA TYR A 111 1.16 -6.92 -2.82
C TYR A 111 -0.15 -7.69 -3.01
N LEU A 112 -1.15 -7.34 -2.22
CA LEU A 112 -2.54 -7.74 -2.43
C LEU A 112 -3.29 -6.56 -3.06
N ILE A 113 -3.80 -6.74 -4.28
CA ILE A 113 -4.43 -5.67 -5.07
C ILE A 113 -5.93 -5.96 -5.19
N TYR A 114 -6.75 -4.99 -4.80
CA TYR A 114 -8.20 -5.03 -4.93
C TYR A 114 -8.64 -4.24 -6.17
N PRO A 115 -9.60 -4.77 -6.94
CA PRO A 115 -10.15 -4.08 -8.09
C PRO A 115 -10.97 -2.86 -7.69
N ILE A 116 -11.27 -2.01 -8.66
CA ILE A 116 -12.21 -0.88 -8.50
C ILE A 116 -13.58 -1.44 -8.07
N GLN A 117 -14.15 -0.83 -7.03
CA GLN A 117 -15.46 -1.15 -6.47
C GLN A 117 -16.22 0.15 -6.16
N LYS A 118 -17.51 0.05 -5.84
CA LYS A 118 -18.37 1.21 -5.58
C LYS A 118 -17.84 2.11 -4.45
N ASP A 119 -17.28 1.50 -3.42
CA ASP A 119 -16.67 2.12 -2.23
C ASP A 119 -15.15 2.32 -2.36
N MET A 120 -14.52 1.75 -3.39
CA MET A 120 -13.09 1.88 -3.68
C MET A 120 -12.88 2.27 -5.15
N PRO A 121 -13.16 3.53 -5.53
CA PRO A 121 -13.14 3.97 -6.94
C PRO A 121 -11.75 3.89 -7.58
N TYR A 122 -10.68 3.80 -6.79
CA TYR A 122 -9.30 3.64 -7.25
C TYR A 122 -8.73 2.24 -6.98
N GLY A 123 -9.55 1.31 -6.49
CA GLY A 123 -9.11 0.04 -5.91
C GLY A 123 -8.35 0.23 -4.60
N HIS A 124 -7.65 -0.81 -4.16
CA HIS A 124 -6.84 -0.77 -2.94
C HIS A 124 -5.58 -1.65 -3.09
N VAL A 125 -4.53 -1.31 -2.36
CA VAL A 125 -3.34 -2.16 -2.24
C VAL A 125 -2.99 -2.36 -0.77
N ALA A 126 -2.69 -3.61 -0.42
CA ALA A 126 -2.20 -3.99 0.90
C ALA A 126 -0.91 -4.82 0.76
N ILE A 127 -0.20 -4.98 1.87
CA ILE A 127 0.95 -5.89 1.98
C ILE A 127 0.52 -7.11 2.77
N ILE A 128 0.79 -8.30 2.21
CA ILE A 128 0.66 -9.56 2.94
C ILE A 128 1.87 -9.68 3.88
N VAL A 129 1.62 -9.71 5.19
CA VAL A 129 2.67 -9.73 6.23
C VAL A 129 2.83 -11.10 6.90
N ASP A 130 1.88 -12.00 6.67
CA ASP A 130 1.88 -13.40 7.08
C ASP A 130 0.84 -14.19 6.26
N VAL A 131 0.94 -15.54 6.20
CA VAL A 131 0.03 -16.45 5.44
C VAL A 131 -0.35 -17.69 6.23
#